data_AF-C9S7U2-F1
#
_entry.id   AF-C9S7U2-F1
#
_cell.length_a   1.000
_cell.length_b   1.000
_cell.length_c   1.000
_cell.angle_alpha   90.00
_cell.angle_beta   90.00
_cell.angle_gamma   90.00
#
_symmetry.space_group_name_H-M   'P 1'
#
loop_
_entity.id
_entity.type
_entity.pdbx_description
1 polymer ?
#
loop_
_entity_poly.entity_id
_entity_poly.type
_entity_poly.pdbx_seq_one_letter_code
_entity_poly.pdbx_strand_id
1 'polypeptide(L)'
;MEAMRSPRDALMDKCKVTVTDIRLDAHKRSSMPTGSPAGQGLLALPKEVLETLGRLAADTLALRAFSPTNSLGSRGDALELLERLDQELDRTYKKFYEFVYQDLPYCWRQLYTDLSLLKLSCIVASSPLHEPTSPASDGPASTLLSDRDLNQAVKALDKALILAGGAGITRGRQSAECFLQLLEDAAVDHTKSDNDSETRPSKRPRLDTGPSCSGSWDSERSFPESRIFEPVLRHPMENFHQISMQKFQQYMDEGTSRGPNGLLPFVVKGLMDDWPAMTTRPWRKPEYLLSRTFGGRRLVPVEVGRTYVDEDWGQELITFRELLDRLECPEAPSTSEVRDDGIQKKTTESIDPKPVSYLAQHELFTQLPVLRNDIPTPDLCYTSPPPHPLSRELDKPETPLPLINAWLGPAGTITPLHTDAYHNLLAQVVGAKYVRLYSPHDTEALCPRGEDDQGIDMHNTSAFDVGVIEGWDELPDGEEARDAIELEEFRSLKYWECILEEGDMLYIPIGWWHYVRSLSVSFSVSFWWNGDHFIANNGSAAEDSA
;
A
#
# COMPACT_ATOMS: atom_id res chain seq x y z
N MET A 1 32.84 -20.29 18.82
CA MET A 1 32.68 -19.66 17.50
C MET A 1 31.65 -20.49 16.76
N GLU A 2 30.36 -20.17 16.93
CA GLU A 2 29.33 -20.71 16.04
C GLU A 2 29.63 -20.15 14.65
N ALA A 3 29.84 -21.03 13.67
CA ALA A 3 29.91 -20.62 12.29
C ALA A 3 28.59 -19.93 11.95
N MET A 4 28.64 -18.67 11.48
CA MET A 4 27.46 -18.02 10.92
C MET A 4 26.90 -18.93 9.83
N ARG A 5 25.67 -19.45 10.05
CA ARG A 5 24.97 -20.25 9.03
C ARG A 5 24.79 -19.40 7.78
N SER A 6 24.96 -19.99 6.60
CA SER A 6 24.69 -19.30 5.35
C SER A 6 23.21 -18.87 5.31
N PRO A 7 22.87 -17.67 4.77
CA PRO A 7 21.49 -17.26 4.51
C PRO A 7 20.66 -18.33 3.78
N ARG A 8 21.34 -19.11 2.90
CA ARG A 8 20.76 -20.28 2.22
C ARG A 8 20.22 -21.33 3.19
N ASP A 9 21.04 -21.74 4.14
CA ASP A 9 20.71 -22.82 5.07
C ASP A 9 19.59 -22.37 6.01
N ALA A 10 19.62 -21.10 6.42
CA ALA A 10 18.54 -20.50 7.21
C ALA A 10 17.20 -20.51 6.45
N LEU A 11 17.21 -20.13 5.16
CA LEU A 11 16.01 -20.16 4.31
C LEU A 11 15.48 -21.60 4.14
N MET A 12 16.35 -22.56 3.82
CA MET A 12 15.97 -23.96 3.64
C MET A 12 15.42 -24.60 4.93
N ASP A 13 16.08 -24.36 6.07
CA ASP A 13 15.63 -24.87 7.37
C ASP A 13 14.25 -24.28 7.74
N LYS A 14 14.06 -22.97 7.52
CA LYS A 14 12.79 -22.30 7.79
C LYS A 14 11.67 -22.88 6.91
N CYS A 15 11.90 -23.08 5.61
CA CYS A 15 10.94 -23.76 4.73
C CYS A 15 10.58 -25.15 5.27
N LYS A 16 11.57 -25.98 5.63
CA LYS A 16 11.34 -27.33 6.12
C LYS A 16 10.52 -27.36 7.41
N VAL A 17 10.80 -26.47 8.36
CA VAL A 17 10.03 -26.32 9.61
C VAL A 17 8.60 -25.91 9.29
N THR A 18 8.40 -24.85 8.49
CA THR A 18 7.07 -24.34 8.13
C THR A 18 6.22 -25.40 7.44
N VAL A 19 6.75 -26.12 6.45
CA VAL A 19 6.01 -27.19 5.76
C VAL A 19 5.66 -28.33 6.72
N THR A 20 6.55 -28.66 7.66
CA THR A 20 6.30 -29.69 8.67
C THR A 20 5.15 -29.28 9.59
N ASP A 21 5.11 -28.04 10.04
CA ASP A 21 4.08 -27.51 10.92
C ASP A 21 2.71 -27.46 10.21
N ILE A 22 2.67 -27.01 8.94
CA ILE A 22 1.46 -27.03 8.10
C ILE A 22 0.92 -28.47 8.00
N ARG A 23 1.80 -29.44 7.72
CA ARG A 23 1.40 -30.85 7.64
C ARG A 23 0.84 -31.36 8.96
N LEU A 24 1.47 -31.03 10.09
CA LEU A 24 1.00 -31.46 11.41
C LEU A 24 -0.39 -30.89 11.72
N ASP A 25 -0.61 -29.60 11.45
CA ASP A 25 -1.89 -28.96 11.71
C ASP A 25 -3.00 -29.50 10.81
N ALA A 26 -2.73 -29.77 9.54
CA ALA A 26 -3.68 -30.40 8.63
C ALA A 26 -4.14 -31.80 9.11
N HIS A 27 -3.33 -32.50 9.92
CA HIS A 27 -3.64 -33.84 10.45
C HIS A 27 -4.22 -33.84 11.87
N LYS A 28 -4.27 -32.69 12.56
CA LYS A 28 -4.88 -32.61 13.89
C LYS A 28 -6.38 -32.92 13.79
N ARG A 29 -6.79 -34.10 14.28
CA ARG A 29 -8.21 -34.47 14.43
C ARG A 29 -8.80 -33.75 15.65
N SER A 30 -9.96 -33.12 15.48
CA SER A 30 -10.70 -32.39 16.52
C SER A 30 -10.88 -33.20 17.81
N SER A 31 -10.34 -32.70 18.92
CA SER A 31 -11.19 -32.45 20.08
C SER A 31 -11.76 -31.04 19.88
N MET A 32 -13.08 -30.88 19.85
CA MET A 32 -13.74 -29.57 19.70
C MET A 32 -13.09 -28.55 20.66
N PRO A 33 -12.37 -27.54 20.16
CA PRO A 33 -11.88 -26.47 21.02
C PRO A 33 -13.06 -25.54 21.32
N THR A 34 -13.39 -25.37 22.59
CA THR A 34 -14.24 -24.27 23.05
C THR A 34 -13.39 -23.01 23.06
N GLY A 35 -13.40 -22.24 21.97
CA GLY A 35 -12.60 -21.03 21.82
C GLY A 35 -13.09 -20.14 20.68
N SER A 36 -12.55 -18.92 20.60
CA SER A 36 -12.91 -17.93 19.57
C SER A 36 -12.71 -18.46 18.14
N PRO A 37 -13.42 -17.92 17.12
CA PRO A 37 -13.27 -18.34 15.72
C PRO A 37 -11.83 -18.31 15.19
N ALA A 38 -11.03 -17.33 15.61
CA ALA A 38 -9.59 -17.27 15.30
C ALA A 38 -8.79 -18.40 15.96
N GLY A 39 -9.20 -18.85 17.16
CA GLY A 39 -8.62 -20.00 17.85
C GLY A 39 -8.95 -21.35 17.20
N GLN A 40 -9.98 -21.43 16.34
CA GLN A 40 -10.27 -22.62 15.55
C GLN A 40 -9.35 -22.73 14.32
N GLY A 41 -8.93 -21.60 13.74
CA GLY A 41 -7.99 -21.55 12.61
C GLY A 41 -8.38 -22.49 11.48
N LEU A 42 -7.43 -23.30 11.00
CA LEU A 42 -7.68 -24.32 9.98
C LEU A 42 -8.74 -25.38 10.37
N LEU A 43 -8.99 -25.64 11.66
CA LEU A 43 -9.92 -26.69 12.09
C LEU A 43 -11.38 -26.40 11.73
N ALA A 44 -11.70 -25.15 11.40
CA ALA A 44 -13.01 -24.77 10.89
C ALA A 44 -13.23 -25.11 9.40
N LEU A 45 -12.20 -25.58 8.69
CA LEU A 45 -12.30 -25.95 7.27
C LEU A 45 -12.91 -27.35 7.09
N PRO A 46 -13.55 -27.61 5.92
CA PRO A 46 -14.00 -28.95 5.55
C PRO A 46 -12.85 -29.97 5.56
N LYS A 47 -13.16 -31.22 5.95
CA LYS A 47 -12.17 -32.30 6.08
C LYS A 47 -11.41 -32.54 4.78
N GLU A 48 -12.09 -32.46 3.64
CA GLU A 48 -11.51 -32.67 2.32
C GLU A 48 -10.45 -31.60 1.98
N VAL A 49 -10.67 -30.37 2.45
CA VAL A 49 -9.73 -29.25 2.27
C VAL A 49 -8.48 -29.47 3.12
N LEU A 50 -8.65 -29.88 4.38
CA LEU A 50 -7.53 -30.20 5.28
C LEU A 50 -6.71 -31.40 4.77
N GLU A 51 -7.37 -32.45 4.28
CA GLU A 51 -6.68 -33.59 3.68
C GLU A 51 -5.88 -33.19 2.43
N THR A 52 -6.40 -32.24 1.65
CA THR A 52 -5.70 -31.72 0.47
C THR A 52 -4.48 -30.90 0.87
N LEU A 53 -4.61 -29.99 1.84
CA LEU A 53 -3.48 -29.24 2.41
C LEU A 53 -2.40 -30.18 2.97
N GLY A 54 -2.81 -31.21 3.72
CA GLY A 54 -1.91 -32.20 4.30
C GLY A 54 -1.15 -33.01 3.25
N ARG A 55 -1.81 -33.40 2.14
CA ARG A 55 -1.18 -34.06 1.00
C ARG A 55 -0.16 -33.16 0.32
N LEU A 56 -0.52 -31.91 0.02
CA LEU A 56 0.39 -30.94 -0.61
C LEU A 56 1.64 -30.67 0.25
N ALA A 57 1.47 -30.55 1.56
CA ALA A 57 2.60 -30.39 2.48
C ALA A 57 3.49 -31.65 2.53
N ALA A 58 2.90 -32.85 2.49
CA ALA A 58 3.66 -34.10 2.43
C ALA A 58 4.45 -34.24 1.12
N ASP A 59 3.85 -33.91 -0.02
CA ASP A 59 4.49 -33.90 -1.33
C ASP A 59 5.65 -32.88 -1.36
N THR A 60 5.45 -31.71 -0.75
CA THR A 60 6.50 -30.68 -0.62
C THR A 60 7.70 -31.21 0.19
N LEU A 61 7.47 -31.88 1.33
CA LEU A 61 8.55 -32.50 2.12
C LEU A 61 9.24 -33.67 1.42
N ALA A 62 8.57 -34.31 0.46
CA ALA A 62 9.12 -35.42 -0.30
C ALA A 62 10.14 -34.98 -1.36
N LEU A 63 10.19 -33.69 -1.70
CA LEU A 63 11.19 -33.13 -2.60
C LEU A 63 12.61 -33.42 -2.09
N ARG A 64 13.50 -33.78 -3.02
CA ARG A 64 14.89 -34.18 -2.73
C ARG A 64 15.65 -33.22 -1.82
N ALA A 65 15.38 -31.91 -1.92
CA ALA A 65 16.04 -30.90 -1.11
C ALA A 65 15.68 -30.99 0.39
N PHE A 66 14.50 -31.53 0.73
CA PHE A 66 14.08 -31.75 2.12
C PHE A 66 14.24 -33.20 2.59
N SER A 67 14.19 -34.16 1.66
CA SER A 67 14.35 -35.60 1.90
C SER A 67 15.29 -36.24 0.87
N PRO A 68 16.60 -36.38 1.19
CA PRO A 68 17.60 -36.93 0.26
C PRO A 68 17.37 -38.38 -0.18
N THR A 69 16.48 -39.10 0.52
CA THR A 69 16.22 -40.55 0.35
C THR A 69 14.94 -40.87 -0.42
N ASN A 70 14.16 -39.87 -0.86
CA ASN A 70 12.83 -40.05 -1.47
C ASN A 70 12.81 -39.99 -3.01
N SER A 71 11.73 -40.50 -3.60
CA SER A 71 11.53 -40.72 -5.04
C SER A 71 11.04 -39.50 -5.85
N LEU A 72 10.49 -38.46 -5.21
CA LEU A 72 10.17 -37.18 -5.88
C LEU A 72 11.47 -36.37 -6.01
N GLY A 73 12.20 -36.65 -7.08
CA GLY A 73 13.54 -36.10 -7.29
C GLY A 73 13.71 -35.42 -8.64
N SER A 74 12.69 -35.45 -9.50
CA SER A 74 12.76 -34.82 -10.81
C SER A 74 12.31 -33.36 -10.72
N ARG A 75 12.94 -32.49 -11.53
CA ARG A 75 12.48 -31.10 -11.70
C ARG A 75 11.04 -31.04 -12.25
N GLY A 76 10.57 -32.10 -12.92
CA GLY A 76 9.19 -32.22 -13.38
C GLY A 76 8.20 -32.38 -12.23
N ASP A 77 8.53 -33.18 -11.22
CA ASP A 77 7.65 -33.45 -10.07
C ASP A 77 7.41 -32.17 -9.25
N ALA A 78 8.45 -31.34 -9.12
CA ALA A 78 8.39 -30.02 -8.53
C ALA A 78 7.46 -29.05 -9.30
N LEU A 79 7.54 -29.04 -10.64
CA LEU A 79 6.70 -28.18 -11.47
C LEU A 79 5.23 -28.60 -11.41
N GLU A 80 4.95 -29.90 -11.41
CA GLU A 80 3.58 -30.43 -11.24
C GLU A 80 3.01 -30.08 -9.86
N LEU A 81 3.83 -30.15 -8.80
CA LEU A 81 3.42 -29.74 -7.47
C LEU A 81 3.13 -28.22 -7.39
N LEU A 82 3.93 -27.39 -8.05
CA LEU A 82 3.67 -25.95 -8.16
C LEU A 82 2.35 -25.67 -8.87
N GLU A 83 2.05 -26.39 -9.96
CA GLU A 83 0.77 -26.24 -10.68
C GLU A 83 -0.42 -26.62 -9.80
N ARG A 84 -0.32 -27.72 -9.04
CA ARG A 84 -1.35 -28.12 -8.07
C ARG A 84 -1.54 -27.09 -6.95
N LEU A 85 -0.45 -26.49 -6.47
CA LEU A 85 -0.52 -25.41 -5.47
C LEU A 85 -1.19 -24.16 -6.04
N ASP A 86 -0.91 -23.80 -7.29
CA ASP A 86 -1.56 -22.69 -7.98
C ASP A 86 -3.06 -22.91 -8.17
N GLN A 87 -3.46 -24.11 -8.57
CA GLN A 87 -4.87 -24.47 -8.70
C GLN A 87 -5.63 -24.36 -7.36
N GLU A 88 -5.03 -24.82 -6.26
CA GLU A 88 -5.64 -24.72 -4.93
C GLU A 88 -5.64 -23.28 -4.40
N LEU A 89 -4.60 -22.48 -4.65
CA LEU A 89 -4.60 -21.04 -4.35
C LEU A 89 -5.72 -20.32 -5.08
N ASP A 90 -5.89 -20.56 -6.38
CA ASP A 90 -6.96 -19.94 -7.18
C ASP A 90 -8.34 -20.38 -6.70
N ARG A 91 -8.50 -21.65 -6.31
CA ARG A 91 -9.74 -22.17 -5.74
C ARG A 91 -10.06 -21.51 -4.40
N THR A 92 -9.07 -21.37 -3.52
CA THR A 92 -9.24 -20.68 -2.24
C THR A 92 -9.54 -19.19 -2.43
N TYR A 93 -8.87 -18.52 -3.37
CA TYR A 93 -9.15 -17.11 -3.66
C TYR A 93 -10.55 -16.89 -4.24
N LYS A 94 -11.03 -17.80 -5.12
CA LYS A 94 -12.42 -17.76 -5.60
C LYS A 94 -13.45 -17.82 -4.48
N LYS A 95 -13.13 -18.47 -3.36
CA LYS A 95 -13.99 -18.47 -2.17
C LYS A 95 -14.06 -17.12 -1.47
N PHE A 96 -13.10 -16.23 -1.66
CA PHE A 96 -13.14 -14.90 -1.01
C PHE A 96 -14.29 -14.06 -1.56
N TYR A 97 -14.62 -14.19 -2.85
CA TYR A 97 -15.75 -13.49 -3.48
C TYR A 97 -17.14 -13.92 -2.97
N GLU A 98 -17.23 -14.95 -2.13
CA GLU A 98 -18.48 -15.33 -1.46
C GLU A 98 -18.76 -14.45 -0.23
N PHE A 99 -17.82 -13.57 0.15
CA PHE A 99 -17.88 -12.74 1.35
C PHE A 99 -17.49 -11.31 1.04
N VAL A 100 -18.07 -10.36 1.79
CA VAL A 100 -17.42 -9.05 1.98
C VAL A 100 -16.17 -9.28 2.82
N TYR A 101 -15.07 -8.60 2.53
CA TYR A 101 -13.77 -8.90 3.15
C TYR A 101 -13.80 -8.86 4.70
N GLN A 102 -14.58 -7.95 5.30
CA GLN A 102 -14.75 -7.88 6.76
C GLN A 102 -15.38 -9.14 7.37
N ASP A 103 -16.19 -9.86 6.58
CA ASP A 103 -16.91 -11.07 6.96
C ASP A 103 -16.19 -12.35 6.48
N LEU A 104 -15.06 -12.21 5.77
CA LEU A 104 -14.28 -13.32 5.24
C LEU A 104 -13.76 -14.19 6.39
N PRO A 105 -14.16 -15.47 6.49
CA PRO A 105 -13.79 -16.29 7.64
C PRO A 105 -12.28 -16.48 7.75
N TYR A 106 -11.77 -16.32 8.98
CA TYR A 106 -10.35 -16.41 9.31
C TYR A 106 -9.67 -17.67 8.75
N CYS A 107 -10.37 -18.80 8.78
CA CYS A 107 -9.85 -20.10 8.34
C CYS A 107 -9.49 -20.16 6.85
N TRP A 108 -10.27 -19.48 6.00
CA TRP A 108 -9.99 -19.38 4.56
C TRP A 108 -8.78 -18.48 4.29
N ARG A 109 -8.65 -17.38 5.05
CA ARG A 109 -7.46 -16.52 4.99
C ARG A 109 -6.21 -17.30 5.41
N GLN A 110 -6.28 -18.05 6.53
CA GLN A 110 -5.17 -18.87 7.01
C GLN A 110 -4.80 -19.96 6.00
N LEU A 111 -5.78 -20.61 5.35
CA LEU A 111 -5.52 -21.59 4.29
C LEU A 111 -4.72 -20.97 3.14
N TYR A 112 -5.13 -19.79 2.67
CA TYR A 112 -4.45 -19.09 1.58
C TYR A 112 -3.00 -18.73 1.96
N THR A 113 -2.78 -18.27 3.19
CA THR A 113 -1.44 -18.03 3.73
C THR A 113 -0.60 -19.30 3.74
N ASP A 114 -1.12 -20.40 4.29
CA ASP A 114 -0.39 -21.68 4.38
C ASP A 114 -0.06 -22.25 2.99
N LEU A 115 -1.00 -22.20 2.02
CA LEU A 115 -0.75 -22.60 0.64
C LEU A 115 0.34 -21.74 -0.02
N SER A 116 0.37 -20.44 0.26
CA SER A 116 1.40 -19.51 -0.25
C SER A 116 2.78 -19.84 0.32
N LEU A 117 2.86 -20.20 1.60
CA LEU A 117 4.09 -20.66 2.26
C LEU A 117 4.57 -22.02 1.73
N LEU A 118 3.64 -22.94 1.39
CA LEU A 118 3.96 -24.19 0.69
C LEU A 118 4.52 -23.92 -0.70
N LYS A 119 3.88 -23.04 -1.48
CA LYS A 119 4.37 -22.63 -2.81
C LYS A 119 5.76 -22.04 -2.74
N LEU A 120 6.02 -21.11 -1.82
CA LEU A 120 7.36 -20.58 -1.56
C LEU A 120 8.36 -21.71 -1.29
N SER A 121 8.03 -22.61 -0.35
CA SER A 121 8.92 -23.70 0.06
C SER A 121 9.21 -24.67 -1.09
N CYS A 122 8.21 -24.91 -1.95
CA CYS A 122 8.37 -25.70 -3.16
C CYS A 122 9.30 -25.00 -4.17
N ILE A 123 9.13 -23.70 -4.42
CA ILE A 123 10.02 -22.92 -5.29
C ILE A 123 11.47 -23.00 -4.79
N VAL A 124 11.69 -22.76 -3.49
CA VAL A 124 13.02 -22.78 -2.87
C VAL A 124 13.66 -24.17 -2.98
N ALA A 125 12.91 -25.23 -2.70
CA ALA A 125 13.38 -26.62 -2.80
C ALA A 125 13.65 -27.09 -4.24
N SER A 126 13.01 -26.47 -5.21
CA SER A 126 13.09 -26.84 -6.64
C SER A 126 14.18 -26.08 -7.39
N SER A 127 14.74 -25.04 -6.77
CA SER A 127 15.85 -24.28 -7.33
C SER A 127 17.07 -25.19 -7.47
N PRO A 128 17.77 -25.17 -8.61
CA PRO A 128 18.97 -25.98 -8.78
C PRO A 128 19.97 -25.65 -7.68
N LEU A 129 20.37 -26.67 -6.93
CA LEU A 129 21.55 -26.61 -6.07
C LEU A 129 22.74 -26.30 -6.98
N HIS A 130 23.11 -25.02 -7.12
CA HIS A 130 24.39 -24.69 -7.73
C HIS A 130 25.47 -25.27 -6.82
N GLU A 131 26.01 -26.43 -7.19
CA GLU A 131 27.29 -26.86 -6.66
C GLU A 131 28.34 -25.85 -7.15
N PRO A 132 29.19 -25.30 -6.28
CA PRO A 132 30.29 -24.44 -6.69
C PRO A 132 31.25 -25.29 -7.54
N THR A 133 31.09 -25.20 -8.85
CA THR A 133 31.91 -25.94 -9.81
C THR A 133 33.13 -25.09 -10.14
N SER A 134 34.24 -25.43 -9.49
CA SER A 134 35.62 -24.99 -9.76
C SER A 134 35.96 -23.50 -9.59
N PRO A 135 37.15 -23.16 -9.07
CA PRO A 135 37.56 -21.79 -8.75
C PRO A 135 38.05 -20.99 -9.97
N ALA A 136 37.41 -21.10 -11.14
CA ALA A 136 37.99 -20.59 -12.39
C ALA A 136 37.03 -19.85 -13.34
N SER A 137 35.88 -19.36 -12.88
CA SER A 137 35.09 -18.40 -13.66
C SER A 137 34.83 -17.13 -12.86
N ASP A 138 35.49 -16.04 -13.26
CA ASP A 138 35.21 -14.65 -12.83
C ASP A 138 33.83 -14.19 -13.35
N GLY A 139 32.76 -14.82 -12.87
CA GLY A 139 31.38 -14.39 -13.05
C GLY A 139 30.78 -13.95 -11.72
N PRO A 140 29.78 -13.04 -11.71
CA PRO A 140 29.14 -12.57 -10.48
C PRO A 140 28.55 -13.76 -9.70
N ALA A 141 28.65 -13.72 -8.37
CA ALA A 141 28.29 -14.86 -7.52
C ALA A 141 26.82 -15.25 -7.75
N SER A 142 26.56 -16.54 -7.99
CA SER A 142 25.21 -17.00 -8.37
C SER A 142 24.22 -16.77 -7.23
N THR A 143 23.16 -16.01 -7.49
CA THR A 143 22.00 -15.90 -6.61
C THR A 143 21.41 -17.28 -6.30
N LEU A 144 20.90 -17.48 -5.09
CA LEU A 144 20.35 -18.78 -4.64
C LEU A 144 19.12 -19.24 -5.42
N LEU A 145 18.40 -18.29 -6.00
CA LEU A 145 17.25 -18.48 -6.86
C LEU A 145 17.53 -17.79 -8.21
N SER A 146 16.96 -18.32 -9.28
CA SER A 146 16.86 -17.56 -10.53
C SER A 146 15.94 -16.34 -10.32
N ASP A 147 16.13 -15.26 -11.08
CA ASP A 147 15.28 -14.07 -10.98
C ASP A 147 13.79 -14.40 -11.13
N ARG A 148 13.48 -15.34 -12.03
CA ARG A 148 12.10 -15.82 -12.24
C ARG A 148 11.53 -16.46 -10.98
N ASP A 149 12.27 -17.37 -10.36
CA ASP A 149 11.82 -18.11 -9.19
C ASP A 149 11.75 -17.19 -7.95
N LEU A 150 12.70 -16.25 -7.82
CA LEU A 150 12.67 -15.21 -6.79
C LEU A 150 11.43 -14.32 -6.93
N ASN A 151 11.10 -13.88 -8.15
CA ASN A 151 9.90 -13.11 -8.41
C ASN A 151 8.63 -13.89 -8.05
N GLN A 152 8.55 -15.18 -8.38
CA GLN A 152 7.39 -16.01 -8.00
C GLN A 152 7.27 -16.20 -6.49
N ALA A 153 8.39 -16.36 -5.78
CA ALA A 153 8.44 -16.46 -4.33
C ALA A 153 7.93 -15.19 -3.65
N VAL A 154 8.45 -14.02 -4.05
CA VAL A 154 7.99 -12.71 -3.52
C VAL A 154 6.51 -12.49 -3.82
N LYS A 155 6.05 -12.78 -5.05
CA LYS A 155 4.63 -12.65 -5.42
C LYS A 155 3.71 -13.52 -4.55
N ALA A 156 4.12 -14.75 -4.22
CA ALA A 156 3.32 -15.61 -3.35
C ALA A 156 3.19 -15.03 -1.92
N LEU A 157 4.29 -14.51 -1.38
CA LEU A 157 4.31 -13.90 -0.05
C LEU A 157 3.50 -12.60 0.00
N ASP A 158 3.65 -11.70 -0.97
CA ASP A 158 2.87 -10.46 -1.01
C ASP A 158 1.38 -10.74 -1.21
N LYS A 159 0.99 -11.71 -2.05
CA LYS A 159 -0.42 -12.11 -2.17
C LYS A 159 -0.99 -12.63 -0.84
N ALA A 160 -0.23 -13.40 -0.06
CA ALA A 160 -0.66 -13.82 1.27
C ALA A 160 -0.87 -12.64 2.22
N LEU A 161 0.02 -11.64 2.17
CA LEU A 161 -0.08 -10.44 3.00
C LEU A 161 -1.25 -9.53 2.59
N ILE A 162 -1.44 -9.31 1.29
CA ILE A 162 -2.43 -8.38 0.74
C ILE A 162 -3.83 -9.00 0.73
N LEU A 163 -3.98 -10.21 0.18
CA LEU A 163 -5.29 -10.82 -0.04
C LEU A 163 -5.82 -11.53 1.22
N ALA A 164 -4.94 -12.07 2.05
CA ALA A 164 -5.31 -12.84 3.25
C ALA A 164 -4.88 -12.17 4.55
N GLY A 165 -4.34 -10.94 4.50
CA GLY A 165 -3.85 -10.20 5.66
C GLY A 165 -2.62 -10.81 6.34
N GLY A 166 -2.06 -11.89 5.80
CA GLY A 166 -1.09 -12.74 6.49
C GLY A 166 -1.72 -13.50 7.66
N ALA A 167 -2.96 -13.98 7.54
CA ALA A 167 -3.65 -14.69 8.62
C ALA A 167 -2.89 -15.94 9.08
N GLY A 168 -2.85 -16.16 10.39
CA GLY A 168 -2.19 -17.28 11.05
C GLY A 168 -1.45 -16.84 12.32
N ILE A 169 -1.84 -17.40 13.47
CA ILE A 169 -1.27 -17.02 14.79
C ILE A 169 0.20 -17.40 14.90
N THR A 170 0.57 -18.61 14.50
CA THR A 170 1.95 -19.13 14.62
C THR A 170 2.80 -18.90 13.37
N ARG A 171 2.14 -18.83 12.20
CA ARG A 171 2.79 -18.78 10.88
C ARG A 171 2.06 -17.90 9.88
N GLY A 172 1.67 -16.70 10.31
CA GLY A 172 1.06 -15.68 9.47
C GLY A 172 2.06 -14.62 8.99
N ARG A 173 1.67 -13.35 9.11
CA ARG A 173 2.43 -12.16 8.68
C ARG A 173 3.91 -12.17 9.07
N GLN A 174 4.22 -12.43 10.34
CA GLN A 174 5.61 -12.47 10.82
C GLN A 174 6.46 -13.51 10.09
N SER A 175 5.87 -14.65 9.71
CA SER A 175 6.59 -15.67 8.93
C SER A 175 6.81 -15.22 7.49
N ALA A 176 5.81 -14.62 6.85
CA ALA A 176 5.94 -14.07 5.50
C ALA A 176 7.00 -12.95 5.42
N GLU A 177 7.01 -12.03 6.38
CA GLU A 177 8.03 -10.97 6.49
C GLU A 177 9.43 -11.55 6.73
N CYS A 178 9.55 -12.56 7.61
CA CYS A 178 10.81 -13.26 7.83
C CYS A 178 11.33 -13.93 6.56
N PHE A 179 10.46 -14.56 5.77
CA PHE A 179 10.84 -15.14 4.49
C PHE A 179 11.26 -14.09 3.46
N LEU A 180 10.57 -12.95 3.38
CA LEU A 180 10.97 -11.83 2.52
C LEU A 180 12.38 -11.34 2.85
N GLN A 181 12.68 -11.15 4.14
CA GLN A 181 14.03 -10.76 4.58
C GLN A 181 15.07 -11.82 4.23
N LEU A 182 14.79 -13.10 4.49
CA LEU A 182 15.71 -14.19 4.14
C LEU A 182 15.96 -14.29 2.63
N LEU A 183 14.94 -14.03 1.80
CA LEU A 183 15.08 -13.98 0.34
C LEU A 183 15.91 -12.79 -0.11
N GLU A 184 15.76 -11.63 0.53
CA GLU A 184 16.56 -10.44 0.25
C GLU A 184 18.03 -10.68 0.63
N ASP A 185 18.30 -11.15 1.84
CA ASP A 185 19.64 -11.49 2.32
C ASP A 185 20.31 -12.57 1.43
N ALA A 186 19.51 -13.52 0.94
CA ALA A 186 19.94 -14.57 0.02
C ALA A 186 20.25 -14.08 -1.41
N ALA A 187 19.71 -12.93 -1.80
CA ALA A 187 19.86 -12.36 -3.14
C ALA A 187 20.96 -11.29 -3.20
N VAL A 188 21.34 -10.69 -2.07
CA VAL A 188 22.43 -9.70 -2.01
C VAL A 188 23.78 -10.39 -2.22
N ASP A 189 24.47 -10.00 -3.29
CA ASP A 189 25.81 -10.45 -3.63
C ASP A 189 26.81 -9.86 -2.61
N HIS A 190 27.36 -10.68 -1.72
CA HIS A 190 28.35 -10.28 -0.70
C HIS A 190 29.69 -9.76 -1.29
N THR A 191 29.79 -9.58 -2.61
CA THR A 191 30.97 -9.05 -3.29
C THR A 191 30.95 -7.53 -3.53
N LYS A 192 29.83 -6.83 -3.28
CA LYS A 192 29.82 -5.36 -3.19
C LYS A 192 30.19 -4.92 -1.77
N SER A 193 31.51 -4.82 -1.57
CA SER A 193 32.24 -4.26 -0.43
C SER A 193 31.54 -3.06 0.26
N ASP A 194 31.32 -3.19 1.57
CA ASP A 194 31.59 -2.18 2.63
C ASP A 194 31.28 -0.70 2.35
N ASN A 195 30.03 -0.36 1.96
CA ASN A 195 29.57 1.03 2.12
C ASN A 195 28.15 1.22 2.67
N ASP A 196 27.36 0.14 2.87
CA ASP A 196 25.99 0.22 3.42
C ASP A 196 25.90 -0.32 4.87
N SER A 197 26.75 0.19 5.75
CA SER A 197 26.60 -0.04 7.19
C SER A 197 25.61 0.97 7.82
N GLU A 198 24.33 0.92 7.46
CA GLU A 198 23.28 1.73 8.13
C GLU A 198 22.21 0.90 8.86
N THR A 199 22.43 -0.41 9.05
CA THR A 199 21.50 -1.28 9.80
C THR A 199 21.79 -1.35 11.32
N ARG A 200 22.59 -0.43 11.89
CA ARG A 200 22.75 -0.31 13.35
C ARG A 200 22.39 1.10 13.83
N PRO A 201 21.66 1.24 14.96
CA PRO A 201 21.39 2.56 15.53
C PRO A 201 22.70 3.17 16.03
N SER A 202 23.27 4.10 15.27
CA SER A 202 24.47 4.83 15.65
C SER A 202 24.17 5.81 16.79
N LYS A 203 24.95 5.72 17.87
CA LYS A 203 24.96 6.69 18.97
C LYS A 203 25.10 8.13 18.44
N ARG A 204 24.30 9.04 19.00
CA ARG A 204 24.28 10.51 18.82
C ARG A 204 25.54 11.09 18.13
N PRO A 205 25.42 11.74 16.96
CA PRO A 205 26.54 12.47 16.36
C PRO A 205 26.84 13.77 17.12
N ARG A 206 28.12 14.14 17.16
CA ARG A 206 28.57 15.48 17.56
C ARG A 206 28.27 16.47 16.43
N LEU A 207 27.83 17.68 16.81
CA LEU A 207 27.69 18.84 15.94
C LEU A 207 29.05 19.19 15.33
N ASP A 208 29.19 19.08 14.01
CA ASP A 208 30.20 19.79 13.25
C ASP A 208 29.51 20.64 12.17
N THR A 209 29.82 21.93 12.19
CA THR A 209 29.28 22.97 11.31
C THR A 209 30.16 23.11 10.07
N GLY A 210 29.68 22.66 8.91
CA GLY A 210 30.28 22.91 7.60
C GLY A 210 29.47 22.28 6.45
N PRO A 211 29.29 22.95 5.28
CA PRO A 211 28.35 22.52 4.25
C PRO A 211 28.97 21.54 3.24
N SER A 212 28.11 20.71 2.62
CA SER A 212 28.36 19.82 1.47
C SER A 212 28.96 18.43 1.77
N CYS A 213 28.13 17.52 2.28
CA CYS A 213 28.19 16.11 1.88
C CYS A 213 27.24 15.93 0.70
N SER A 214 27.75 15.63 -0.49
CA SER A 214 26.92 15.16 -1.61
C SER A 214 26.18 13.90 -1.14
N GLY A 215 24.86 13.89 -1.21
CA GLY A 215 24.06 12.74 -0.85
C GLY A 215 24.37 11.57 -1.77
N SER A 216 24.31 10.34 -1.25
CA SER A 216 24.54 9.09 -2.01
C SER A 216 23.67 8.99 -3.29
N TRP A 217 22.58 9.74 -3.34
CA TRP A 217 21.56 9.70 -4.40
C TRP A 217 21.60 10.92 -5.35
N ASP A 218 22.58 11.82 -5.22
CA ASP A 218 22.62 13.07 -6.01
C ASP A 218 22.82 12.81 -7.52
N SER A 219 23.49 11.72 -7.87
CA SER A 219 23.71 11.29 -9.26
C SER A 219 22.51 10.59 -9.90
N GLU A 220 21.55 10.12 -9.10
CA GLU A 220 20.38 9.39 -9.59
C GLU A 220 19.31 10.35 -10.13
N ARG A 221 18.44 9.84 -11.01
CA ARG A 221 17.33 10.60 -11.59
C ARG A 221 16.30 10.96 -10.51
N SER A 222 15.63 12.10 -10.66
CA SER A 222 14.42 12.43 -9.88
C SER A 222 13.17 12.24 -10.74
N PHE A 223 12.01 12.05 -10.10
CA PHE A 223 10.73 12.15 -10.79
C PHE A 223 10.57 13.49 -11.53
N PRO A 224 9.79 13.53 -12.63
CA PRO A 224 9.51 14.78 -13.33
C PRO A 224 8.75 15.77 -12.44
N GLU A 225 9.23 17.02 -12.40
CA GLU A 225 8.60 18.13 -11.67
C GLU A 225 7.51 18.85 -12.50
N SER A 226 7.32 18.45 -13.76
CA SER A 226 6.37 19.10 -14.67
C SER A 226 4.94 18.92 -14.20
N ARG A 227 4.19 20.03 -14.17
CA ARG A 227 2.75 20.03 -13.88
C ARG A 227 1.93 19.88 -15.15
N ILE A 228 0.81 19.17 -15.06
CA ILE A 228 -0.15 19.02 -16.17
C ILE A 228 -0.94 20.31 -16.44
N PHE A 229 -1.15 21.15 -15.42
CA PHE A 229 -1.70 22.50 -15.53
C PHE A 229 -1.46 23.28 -14.23
N GLU A 230 -1.73 24.58 -14.26
CA GLU A 230 -1.59 25.48 -13.10
C GLU A 230 -2.96 26.02 -12.68
N PRO A 231 -3.57 25.53 -11.58
CA PRO A 231 -4.87 26.00 -11.14
C PRO A 231 -4.79 27.43 -10.57
N VAL A 232 -5.78 28.27 -10.90
CA VAL A 232 -5.91 29.61 -10.31
C VAL A 232 -6.73 29.52 -9.02
N LEU A 233 -6.07 29.78 -7.89
CA LEU A 233 -6.73 29.78 -6.58
C LEU A 233 -7.57 31.06 -6.38
N ARG A 234 -8.89 30.89 -6.22
CA ARG A 234 -9.88 31.91 -5.86
C ARG A 234 -10.09 32.02 -4.34
N HIS A 235 -10.01 30.91 -3.61
CA HIS A 235 -10.25 30.84 -2.16
C HIS A 235 -9.11 30.15 -1.40
N PRO A 236 -7.90 30.74 -1.39
CA PRO A 236 -6.73 30.11 -0.81
C PRO A 236 -6.86 29.88 0.70
N MET A 237 -6.41 28.72 1.16
CA MET A 237 -6.28 28.39 2.59
C MET A 237 -5.19 29.20 3.29
N GLU A 238 -5.33 29.35 4.61
CA GLU A 238 -4.28 29.93 5.44
C GLU A 238 -3.05 29.02 5.49
N ASN A 239 -1.87 29.64 5.55
CA ASN A 239 -0.60 28.95 5.70
C ASN A 239 0.01 29.25 7.08
N PHE A 240 0.45 28.21 7.78
CA PHE A 240 1.24 28.31 8.99
C PHE A 240 2.64 27.78 8.74
N HIS A 241 3.63 28.33 9.42
CA HIS A 241 4.99 27.81 9.40
C HIS A 241 5.32 27.24 10.78
N GLN A 242 5.76 25.98 10.83
CA GLN A 242 6.19 25.29 12.06
C GLN A 242 5.25 25.53 13.25
N ILE A 243 3.99 25.10 13.11
CA ILE A 243 3.02 25.22 14.22
C ILE A 243 3.48 24.36 15.41
N SER A 244 3.50 24.95 16.60
CA SER A 244 3.84 24.20 17.81
C SER A 244 2.68 23.31 18.25
N MET A 245 2.99 22.19 18.91
CA MET A 245 2.01 21.28 19.50
C MET A 245 0.99 22.02 20.39
N GLN A 246 1.47 22.93 21.24
CA GLN A 246 0.59 23.74 22.11
C GLN A 246 -0.38 24.60 21.31
N LYS A 247 0.09 25.27 20.25
CA LYS A 247 -0.75 26.13 19.41
C LYS A 247 -1.78 25.30 18.64
N PHE A 248 -1.39 24.12 18.16
CA PHE A 248 -2.29 23.21 17.47
C PHE A 248 -3.34 22.62 18.42
N GLN A 249 -2.97 22.21 19.64
CA GLN A 249 -3.95 21.77 20.64
C GLN A 249 -4.92 22.90 21.01
N GLN A 250 -4.43 24.12 21.24
CA GLN A 250 -5.30 25.26 21.47
C GLN A 250 -6.27 25.49 20.31
N TYR A 251 -5.81 25.31 19.07
CA TYR A 251 -6.66 25.39 17.89
C TYR A 251 -7.76 24.31 17.90
N MET A 252 -7.42 23.07 18.28
CA MET A 252 -8.40 21.97 18.45
C MET A 252 -9.45 22.29 19.52
N ASP A 253 -9.01 22.78 20.69
CA ASP A 253 -9.88 23.12 21.82
C ASP A 253 -10.88 24.22 21.44
N GLU A 254 -10.43 25.21 20.67
CA GLU A 254 -11.26 26.32 20.20
C GLU A 254 -12.21 25.93 19.06
N GLY A 255 -12.04 24.75 18.44
CA GLY A 255 -12.78 24.30 17.27
C GLY A 255 -14.30 24.35 17.42
N THR A 256 -14.81 23.98 18.59
CA THR A 256 -16.26 24.01 18.87
C THR A 256 -16.82 25.43 19.04
N SER A 257 -15.96 26.43 19.20
CA SER A 257 -16.32 27.82 19.52
C SER A 257 -16.03 28.84 18.41
N ARG A 258 -15.37 28.42 17.31
CA ARG A 258 -14.82 29.28 16.25
C ARG A 258 -15.81 29.73 15.16
N GLY A 259 -17.09 29.39 15.29
CA GLY A 259 -18.15 29.82 14.36
C GLY A 259 -18.87 28.64 13.70
N PRO A 260 -19.71 28.89 12.67
CA PRO A 260 -20.61 27.87 12.12
C PRO A 260 -19.87 26.68 11.48
N ASN A 261 -18.65 26.88 10.98
CA ASN A 261 -17.87 25.82 10.33
C ASN A 261 -16.94 25.06 11.29
N GLY A 262 -16.82 25.49 12.55
CA GLY A 262 -15.89 24.91 13.51
C GLY A 262 -14.41 25.06 13.14
N LEU A 263 -13.67 23.95 13.11
CA LEU A 263 -12.27 23.88 12.67
C LEU A 263 -12.19 24.08 11.15
N LEU A 264 -11.24 24.89 10.71
CA LEU A 264 -10.99 25.17 9.29
C LEU A 264 -9.74 24.43 8.79
N PRO A 265 -9.68 24.04 7.52
CA PRO A 265 -8.48 23.46 6.92
C PRO A 265 -7.40 24.54 6.73
N PHE A 266 -6.14 24.13 6.84
CA PHE A 266 -4.98 24.99 6.61
C PHE A 266 -3.74 24.19 6.24
N VAL A 267 -2.79 24.85 5.59
CA VAL A 267 -1.50 24.26 5.22
C VAL A 267 -0.44 24.62 6.26
N VAL A 268 0.41 23.67 6.61
CA VAL A 268 1.57 23.84 7.47
C VAL A 268 2.85 23.56 6.69
N LYS A 269 3.76 24.52 6.71
CA LYS A 269 5.07 24.43 6.08
C LYS A 269 6.17 24.18 7.12
N GLY A 270 7.24 23.52 6.70
CA GLY A 270 8.45 23.37 7.52
C GLY A 270 8.40 22.28 8.60
N LEU A 271 7.37 21.42 8.60
CA LEU A 271 7.26 20.26 9.50
C LEU A 271 7.91 18.99 8.95
N MET A 272 8.19 18.98 7.65
CA MET A 272 8.75 17.82 6.94
C MET A 272 10.22 18.01 6.55
N ASP A 273 10.79 19.20 6.76
CA ASP A 273 12.11 19.57 6.24
C ASP A 273 13.24 18.64 6.69
N ASP A 274 13.10 18.03 7.87
CA ASP A 274 14.06 17.12 8.47
C ASP A 274 13.72 15.63 8.27
N TRP A 275 12.63 15.32 7.58
CA TRP A 275 12.25 13.94 7.32
C TRP A 275 13.33 13.25 6.47
N PRO A 276 13.68 11.97 6.78
CA PRO A 276 14.58 11.22 5.93
C PRO A 276 14.08 11.15 4.48
N ALA A 277 12.76 11.01 4.28
CA ALA A 277 12.13 11.01 2.95
C ALA A 277 12.42 12.27 2.11
N MET A 278 12.72 13.40 2.78
CA MET A 278 13.04 14.70 2.17
C MET A 278 14.55 14.94 2.06
N THR A 279 15.36 14.21 2.83
CA THR A 279 16.79 14.49 3.02
C THR A 279 17.67 13.29 2.64
N THR A 280 17.96 12.41 3.59
CA THR A 280 18.95 11.33 3.48
C THR A 280 18.46 10.13 2.67
N ARG A 281 17.14 9.98 2.54
CA ARG A 281 16.44 8.85 1.93
C ARG A 281 15.38 9.36 0.94
N PRO A 282 15.81 10.10 -0.09
CA PRO A 282 14.92 10.94 -0.88
C PRO A 282 13.91 10.12 -1.69
N TRP A 283 12.62 10.17 -1.34
CA TRP A 283 11.57 9.45 -2.06
C TRP A 283 11.36 9.96 -3.48
N ARG A 284 11.78 11.19 -3.78
CA ARG A 284 11.78 11.73 -5.15
C ARG A 284 12.71 10.97 -6.12
N LYS A 285 13.56 10.06 -5.61
CA LYS A 285 14.49 9.23 -6.39
C LYS A 285 13.88 7.83 -6.59
N PRO A 286 13.45 7.46 -7.81
CA PRO A 286 12.89 6.13 -8.11
C PRO A 286 13.81 4.99 -7.66
N GLU A 287 15.13 5.13 -7.84
CA GLU A 287 16.13 4.13 -7.50
C GLU A 287 16.18 3.84 -5.99
N TYR A 288 15.95 4.86 -5.16
CA TYR A 288 15.81 4.69 -3.71
C TYR A 288 14.60 3.81 -3.39
N LEU A 289 13.43 4.14 -3.95
CA LEU A 289 12.20 3.37 -3.71
C LEU A 289 12.31 1.93 -4.23
N LEU A 290 12.95 1.72 -5.38
CA LEU A 290 13.27 0.38 -5.91
C LEU A 290 14.16 -0.40 -4.94
N SER A 291 15.19 0.25 -4.37
CA SER A 291 16.07 -0.40 -3.40
C SER A 291 15.32 -0.85 -2.14
N ARG A 292 14.31 -0.10 -1.69
CA ARG A 292 13.47 -0.42 -0.52
C ARG A 292 12.34 -1.41 -0.79
N THR A 293 12.15 -1.79 -2.05
CA THR A 293 11.10 -2.72 -2.50
C THR A 293 11.69 -3.97 -3.13
N PHE A 294 12.85 -4.41 -2.62
CA PHE A 294 13.59 -5.57 -3.11
C PHE A 294 13.87 -5.48 -4.62
N GLY A 295 14.36 -4.32 -5.06
CA GLY A 295 14.57 -4.00 -6.47
C GLY A 295 13.26 -3.82 -7.24
N GLY A 296 12.18 -3.38 -6.59
CA GLY A 296 10.85 -3.23 -7.16
C GLY A 296 10.04 -4.52 -7.35
N ARG A 297 10.46 -5.63 -6.72
CA ARG A 297 9.78 -6.94 -6.84
C ARG A 297 8.51 -7.05 -6.01
N ARG A 298 8.37 -6.23 -4.97
CA ARG A 298 7.20 -6.23 -4.09
C ARG A 298 5.94 -5.87 -4.87
N LEU A 299 4.84 -6.57 -4.61
CA LEU A 299 3.55 -6.27 -5.22
C LEU A 299 2.83 -5.16 -4.47
N VAL A 300 2.11 -4.30 -5.18
CA VAL A 300 1.26 -3.27 -4.59
C VAL A 300 -0.08 -3.21 -5.33
N PRO A 301 -1.20 -3.01 -4.61
CA PRO A 301 -2.48 -2.78 -5.24
C PRO A 301 -2.47 -1.39 -5.88
N VAL A 302 -3.03 -1.30 -7.09
CA VAL A 302 -3.24 -0.04 -7.80
C VAL A 302 -4.65 0.01 -8.33
N GLU A 303 -5.27 1.16 -8.19
CA GLU A 303 -6.49 1.50 -8.90
C GLU A 303 -6.16 1.80 -10.35
N VAL A 304 -7.02 1.34 -11.26
CA VAL A 304 -6.89 1.53 -12.69
C VAL A 304 -8.18 2.15 -13.20
N GLY A 305 -8.06 3.26 -13.91
CA GLY A 305 -9.18 4.09 -14.35
C GLY A 305 -8.98 5.55 -13.94
N ARG A 306 -9.92 6.41 -14.34
CA ARG A 306 -9.85 7.85 -14.01
C ARG A 306 -10.16 8.09 -12.54
N THR A 307 -11.22 7.46 -12.01
CA THR A 307 -11.58 7.53 -10.61
C THR A 307 -12.46 6.36 -10.16
N TYR A 308 -12.51 6.06 -8.85
CA TYR A 308 -13.27 4.94 -8.27
C TYR A 308 -14.80 5.06 -8.41
N VAL A 309 -15.31 6.18 -8.90
CA VAL A 309 -16.73 6.36 -9.18
C VAL A 309 -17.11 6.08 -10.64
N ASP A 310 -16.14 5.88 -11.53
CA ASP A 310 -16.37 5.63 -12.95
C ASP A 310 -16.57 4.11 -13.21
N GLU A 311 -17.40 3.75 -14.21
CA GLU A 311 -17.75 2.34 -14.51
C GLU A 311 -16.56 1.48 -14.98
N ASP A 312 -15.53 2.11 -15.57
CA ASP A 312 -14.33 1.44 -16.07
C ASP A 312 -13.24 1.25 -14.99
N TRP A 313 -13.54 1.63 -13.75
CA TRP A 313 -12.62 1.48 -12.63
C TRP A 313 -12.40 0.01 -12.26
N GLY A 314 -11.15 -0.32 -11.95
CA GLY A 314 -10.78 -1.61 -11.40
C GLY A 314 -9.56 -1.54 -10.51
N GLN A 315 -9.19 -2.69 -9.94
CA GLN A 315 -7.98 -2.85 -9.15
C GLN A 315 -7.08 -3.91 -9.77
N GLU A 316 -5.79 -3.60 -9.85
CA GLU A 316 -4.74 -4.52 -10.28
C GLU A 316 -3.70 -4.70 -9.18
N LEU A 317 -3.05 -5.87 -9.18
CA LEU A 317 -1.90 -6.15 -8.32
C LEU A 317 -0.64 -6.22 -9.19
N ILE A 318 0.13 -5.15 -9.20
CA ILE A 318 1.33 -5.01 -10.04
C ILE A 318 2.60 -4.96 -9.19
N THR A 319 3.76 -5.12 -9.82
CA THR A 319 5.03 -4.93 -9.11
C THR A 319 5.29 -3.44 -8.87
N PHE A 320 5.98 -3.10 -7.79
CA PHE A 320 6.36 -1.72 -7.51
C PHE A 320 7.23 -1.13 -8.63
N ARG A 321 8.09 -1.96 -9.26
CA ARG A 321 8.83 -1.57 -10.46
C ARG A 321 7.90 -1.16 -11.59
N GLU A 322 6.92 -2.00 -11.90
CA GLU A 322 5.95 -1.71 -12.95
C GLU A 322 5.14 -0.45 -12.65
N LEU A 323 4.79 -0.20 -11.38
CA LEU A 323 4.16 1.06 -10.97
C LEU A 323 5.07 2.24 -11.33
N LEU A 324 6.34 2.24 -10.92
CA LEU A 324 7.27 3.33 -11.23
C LEU A 324 7.48 3.50 -12.74
N ASP A 325 7.58 2.40 -13.50
CA ASP A 325 7.71 2.44 -14.95
C ASP A 325 6.48 3.13 -15.60
N ARG A 326 5.26 2.88 -15.08
CA ARG A 326 4.03 3.57 -15.50
C ARG A 326 4.03 5.06 -15.13
N LEU A 327 4.71 5.48 -14.06
CA LEU A 327 4.81 6.89 -13.66
C LEU A 327 5.72 7.71 -14.59
N GLU A 328 6.76 7.09 -15.14
CA GLU A 328 7.73 7.77 -16.01
C GLU A 328 7.26 7.90 -17.46
N CYS A 329 6.35 7.02 -17.90
CA CYS A 329 5.74 7.03 -19.22
C CYS A 329 4.22 7.21 -19.13
N PRO A 330 3.72 8.39 -18.72
CA PRO A 330 2.30 8.69 -18.81
C PRO A 330 1.94 8.83 -20.30
N GLU A 331 1.49 7.75 -20.93
CA GLU A 331 0.81 7.87 -22.22
C GLU A 331 -0.45 8.72 -21.97
N ALA A 332 -0.44 9.94 -22.49
CA ALA A 332 -1.50 10.91 -22.27
C ALA A 332 -2.85 10.36 -22.79
N PRO A 333 -3.98 10.62 -22.10
CA PRO A 333 -5.28 10.38 -22.69
C PRO A 333 -5.40 11.16 -23.99
N SER A 334 -5.85 10.48 -25.04
CA SER A 334 -5.96 10.99 -26.40
C SER A 334 -6.82 12.26 -26.44
N THR A 335 -6.19 13.40 -26.67
CA THR A 335 -6.91 14.53 -27.27
C THR A 335 -7.20 14.13 -28.72
N SER A 336 -8.48 14.00 -29.02
CA SER A 336 -9.00 13.69 -30.36
C SER A 336 -8.69 14.84 -31.33
N GLU A 337 -7.45 14.98 -31.78
CA GLU A 337 -7.13 15.83 -32.92
C GLU A 337 -7.67 15.17 -34.19
N VAL A 338 -8.81 15.67 -34.67
CA VAL A 338 -9.31 15.45 -36.03
C VAL A 338 -8.21 15.87 -37.01
N ARG A 339 -7.61 14.90 -37.71
CA ARG A 339 -6.78 15.16 -38.89
C ARG A 339 -7.32 14.43 -40.11
N ASP A 340 -7.73 15.26 -41.05
CA ASP A 340 -8.21 14.98 -42.39
C ASP A 340 -7.09 14.37 -43.27
N ASP A 341 -7.54 13.43 -44.11
CA ASP A 341 -6.97 12.68 -45.23
C ASP A 341 -5.45 12.65 -45.55
N GLY A 342 -4.94 11.41 -45.74
CA GLY A 342 -3.78 11.18 -46.62
C GLY A 342 -2.93 9.91 -46.38
N ILE A 343 -3.41 8.76 -46.87
CA ILE A 343 -2.67 7.54 -47.30
C ILE A 343 -1.20 7.38 -46.84
N GLN A 344 -0.95 6.48 -45.86
CA GLN A 344 0.09 5.43 -45.96
C GLN A 344 -0.04 4.41 -44.81
N LYS A 345 -0.43 3.17 -45.16
CA LYS A 345 -0.42 2.02 -44.24
C LYS A 345 1.04 1.63 -43.92
N LYS A 346 1.51 2.00 -42.73
CA LYS A 346 2.52 1.23 -41.99
C LYS A 346 1.81 0.61 -40.79
N THR A 347 1.89 -0.71 -40.70
CA THR A 347 1.48 -1.50 -39.53
C THR A 347 2.41 -1.17 -38.37
N THR A 348 2.06 -0.14 -37.60
CA THR A 348 2.43 0.01 -36.21
C THR A 348 1.29 -0.56 -35.39
N GLU A 349 1.59 -1.58 -34.57
CA GLU A 349 0.69 -2.05 -33.51
C GLU A 349 0.26 -0.82 -32.70
N SER A 350 -1.05 -0.56 -32.67
CA SER A 350 -1.63 0.49 -31.83
C SER A 350 -1.36 0.11 -30.39
N ILE A 351 -0.44 0.82 -29.74
CA ILE A 351 -0.30 0.78 -28.29
C ILE A 351 -1.51 1.54 -27.77
N ASP A 352 -2.53 0.82 -27.33
CA ASP A 352 -3.62 1.43 -26.57
C ASP A 352 -2.99 2.10 -25.33
N PRO A 353 -3.28 3.38 -25.07
CA PRO A 353 -2.69 4.09 -23.94
C PRO A 353 -3.01 3.33 -22.65
N LYS A 354 -1.97 2.95 -21.91
CA LYS A 354 -2.21 2.22 -20.65
C LYS A 354 -2.98 3.10 -19.67
N PRO A 355 -4.04 2.58 -19.03
CA PRO A 355 -4.87 3.35 -18.11
C PRO A 355 -4.07 3.84 -16.90
N VAL A 356 -4.47 5.01 -16.39
CA VAL A 356 -3.86 5.66 -15.23
C VAL A 356 -3.86 4.69 -14.04
N SER A 357 -2.69 4.53 -13.41
CA SER A 357 -2.53 3.64 -12.26
C SER A 357 -2.26 4.45 -11.00
N TYR A 358 -3.07 4.27 -9.96
CA TYR A 358 -2.98 5.02 -8.72
C TYR A 358 -2.91 4.08 -7.53
N LEU A 359 -1.78 4.05 -6.82
CA LEU A 359 -1.71 3.43 -5.50
C LEU A 359 -2.38 4.39 -4.52
N ALA A 360 -3.65 4.15 -4.24
CA ALA A 360 -4.49 4.97 -3.38
C ALA A 360 -4.84 4.22 -2.10
N GLN A 361 -4.89 4.96 -0.98
CA GLN A 361 -5.39 4.50 0.31
C GLN A 361 -4.81 3.15 0.80
N HIS A 362 -3.55 2.85 0.47
CA HIS A 362 -2.92 1.58 0.85
C HIS A 362 -2.08 1.73 2.12
N GLU A 363 -2.18 0.75 3.03
CA GLU A 363 -1.31 0.62 4.21
C GLU A 363 0.11 0.16 3.83
N LEU A 364 0.74 0.85 2.87
CA LEU A 364 2.02 0.51 2.28
C LEU A 364 3.11 0.34 3.35
N PHE A 365 3.06 1.12 4.42
CA PHE A 365 4.05 1.12 5.50
C PHE A 365 3.95 -0.09 6.43
N THR A 366 2.79 -0.74 6.46
CA THR A 366 2.61 -2.04 7.10
C THR A 366 3.27 -3.14 6.27
N GLN A 367 3.15 -3.04 4.94
CA GLN A 367 3.77 -4.00 4.01
C GLN A 367 5.28 -3.77 3.81
N LEU A 368 5.73 -2.52 3.87
CA LEU A 368 7.10 -2.05 3.67
C LEU A 368 7.58 -1.23 4.87
N PRO A 369 7.90 -1.87 6.01
CA PRO A 369 8.31 -1.17 7.24
C PRO A 369 9.56 -0.29 7.07
N VAL A 370 10.41 -0.60 6.09
CA VAL A 370 11.63 0.20 5.83
C VAL A 370 11.28 1.62 5.38
N LEU A 371 10.25 1.79 4.55
CA LEU A 371 9.78 3.12 4.13
C LEU A 371 9.11 3.87 5.28
N ARG A 372 8.47 3.16 6.23
CA ARG A 372 7.90 3.79 7.44
C ARG A 372 8.95 4.56 8.24
N ASN A 373 10.20 4.11 8.24
CA ASN A 373 11.29 4.77 8.96
C ASN A 373 11.71 6.11 8.32
N ASP A 374 11.19 6.44 7.15
CA ASP A 374 11.52 7.67 6.43
C ASP A 374 10.52 8.79 6.68
N ILE A 375 9.39 8.46 7.31
CA ILE A 375 8.24 9.34 7.54
C ILE A 375 7.83 9.29 9.02
N PRO A 376 8.51 10.03 9.92
CA PRO A 376 8.11 10.06 11.32
C PRO A 376 6.66 10.56 11.46
N THR A 377 5.88 9.93 12.34
CA THR A 377 4.53 10.40 12.66
C THR A 377 4.61 11.81 13.22
N PRO A 378 3.90 12.81 12.64
CA PRO A 378 3.88 14.16 13.17
C PRO A 378 3.39 14.19 14.62
N ASP A 379 4.08 14.95 15.48
CA ASP A 379 3.69 15.11 16.89
C ASP A 379 2.24 15.60 17.02
N LEU A 380 1.78 16.40 16.04
CA LEU A 380 0.43 16.95 15.98
C LEU A 380 -0.68 15.88 16.00
N CYS A 381 -0.40 14.66 15.54
CA CYS A 381 -1.36 13.55 15.58
C CYS A 381 -1.64 13.05 17.01
N TYR A 382 -0.85 13.44 18.01
CA TYR A 382 -1.06 13.08 19.42
C TYR A 382 -1.83 14.17 20.21
N THR A 383 -2.54 15.04 19.51
CA THR A 383 -3.48 15.99 20.13
C THR A 383 -4.79 15.31 20.50
N SER A 384 -5.60 15.96 21.33
CA SER A 384 -6.98 15.57 21.59
C SER A 384 -7.91 16.40 20.68
N PRO A 385 -8.24 15.94 19.45
CA PRO A 385 -9.10 16.69 18.56
C PRO A 385 -10.58 16.58 18.97
N PRO A 386 -11.44 17.54 18.57
CA PRO A 386 -12.88 17.43 18.82
C PRO A 386 -13.54 16.35 17.94
N PRO A 387 -14.73 15.86 18.35
CA PRO A 387 -15.49 14.88 17.58
C PRO A 387 -16.06 15.47 16.28
N HIS A 388 -16.69 14.62 15.47
CA HIS A 388 -17.35 15.00 14.23
C HIS A 388 -18.37 16.15 14.45
N PRO A 389 -18.33 17.22 13.62
CA PRO A 389 -19.10 18.44 13.87
C PRO A 389 -20.62 18.27 13.71
N LEU A 390 -21.08 17.35 12.87
CA LEU A 390 -22.53 17.12 12.63
C LEU A 390 -23.18 16.17 13.65
N SER A 391 -22.53 15.07 14.01
CA SER A 391 -23.06 14.06 14.94
C SER A 391 -21.94 13.17 15.46
N ARG A 392 -22.00 12.82 16.75
CA ARG A 392 -21.06 11.86 17.37
C ARG A 392 -21.26 10.42 16.90
N GLU A 393 -22.38 10.11 16.28
CA GLU A 393 -22.64 8.76 15.75
C GLU A 393 -21.77 8.46 14.51
N LEU A 394 -21.23 9.50 13.89
CA LEU A 394 -20.30 9.40 12.76
C LEU A 394 -18.85 9.18 13.20
N ASP A 395 -18.55 9.32 14.50
CA ASP A 395 -17.21 9.10 15.04
C ASP A 395 -16.86 7.60 15.00
N LYS A 396 -15.65 7.29 14.53
CA LYS A 396 -15.08 5.94 14.67
C LYS A 396 -14.49 5.75 16.07
N PRO A 397 -14.39 4.49 16.56
CA PRO A 397 -13.66 4.20 17.79
C PRO A 397 -12.22 4.75 17.75
N GLU A 398 -11.74 5.22 18.89
CA GLU A 398 -10.39 5.76 19.00
C GLU A 398 -9.35 4.71 18.60
N THR A 399 -8.44 5.10 17.72
CA THR A 399 -7.36 4.24 17.25
C THR A 399 -6.19 4.29 18.24
N PRO A 400 -5.49 3.17 18.49
CA PRO A 400 -4.34 3.15 19.42
C PRO A 400 -3.13 3.93 18.90
N LEU A 401 -3.04 4.14 17.58
CA LEU A 401 -2.02 4.92 16.89
C LEU A 401 -2.64 5.52 15.62
N PRO A 402 -2.09 6.62 15.08
CA PRO A 402 -2.55 7.16 13.81
C PRO A 402 -2.46 6.12 12.68
N LEU A 403 -3.50 6.04 11.85
CA LEU A 403 -3.50 5.23 10.64
C LEU A 403 -2.72 5.96 9.56
N ILE A 404 -1.88 5.23 8.82
CA ILE A 404 -0.96 5.82 7.85
C ILE A 404 -1.17 5.18 6.48
N ASN A 405 -1.64 5.97 5.52
CA ASN A 405 -1.87 5.51 4.15
C ASN A 405 -0.95 6.23 3.15
N ALA A 406 -0.55 5.51 2.12
CA ALA A 406 0.26 6.00 1.01
C ALA A 406 -0.61 6.34 -0.21
N TRP A 407 -0.22 7.39 -0.91
CA TRP A 407 -0.85 7.85 -2.15
C TRP A 407 0.25 8.09 -3.20
N LEU A 408 0.42 7.19 -4.16
CA LEU A 408 1.45 7.27 -5.21
C LEU A 408 0.82 7.10 -6.58
N GLY A 409 0.95 8.12 -7.43
CA GLY A 409 0.39 8.09 -8.78
C GLY A 409 1.00 9.12 -9.72
N PRO A 410 0.70 9.02 -11.03
CA PRO A 410 1.16 9.98 -12.01
C PRO A 410 0.43 11.31 -11.86
N ALA A 411 0.86 12.31 -12.63
CA ALA A 411 0.10 13.54 -12.78
C ALA A 411 -1.31 13.24 -13.32
N GLY A 412 -2.31 13.94 -12.82
CA GLY A 412 -3.70 13.78 -13.23
C GLY A 412 -4.53 12.78 -12.44
N THR A 413 -3.97 12.03 -11.48
CA THR A 413 -4.79 11.18 -10.60
C THR A 413 -5.79 12.02 -9.80
N ILE A 414 -7.02 11.52 -9.70
CA ILE A 414 -8.14 12.20 -9.04
C ILE A 414 -8.62 11.34 -7.88
N THR A 415 -8.73 11.94 -6.70
CA THR A 415 -9.59 11.46 -5.62
C THR A 415 -10.84 12.35 -5.61
N PRO A 416 -12.03 11.81 -5.94
CA PRO A 416 -13.30 12.51 -5.95
C PRO A 416 -13.57 13.28 -4.68
N LEU A 417 -14.56 14.17 -4.75
CA LEU A 417 -15.02 14.90 -3.59
C LEU A 417 -15.66 13.93 -2.58
N HIS A 418 -15.02 13.74 -1.42
CA HIS A 418 -15.44 12.77 -0.41
C HIS A 418 -15.12 13.23 1.01
N THR A 419 -15.58 12.49 2.01
CA THR A 419 -15.32 12.73 3.44
C THR A 419 -14.64 11.52 4.10
N ASP A 420 -13.80 11.83 5.10
CA ASP A 420 -13.18 10.86 5.98
C ASP A 420 -13.77 10.94 7.40
N ALA A 421 -13.77 9.81 8.10
CA ALA A 421 -14.24 9.68 9.48
C ALA A 421 -13.13 9.97 10.54
N TYR A 422 -12.06 10.67 10.13
CA TYR A 422 -10.92 11.01 10.96
C TYR A 422 -10.46 12.44 10.67
N HIS A 423 -9.72 13.03 11.61
CA HIS A 423 -8.86 14.17 11.27
C HIS A 423 -7.67 13.68 10.47
N ASN A 424 -7.19 14.46 9.51
CA ASN A 424 -6.15 14.04 8.59
C ASN A 424 -5.06 15.11 8.42
N LEU A 425 -3.79 14.67 8.48
CA LEU A 425 -2.64 15.43 8.02
C LEU A 425 -2.17 14.77 6.73
N LEU A 426 -2.44 15.41 5.60
CA LEU A 426 -1.95 14.97 4.30
C LEU A 426 -0.59 15.61 4.05
N ALA A 427 0.47 14.83 4.21
CA ALA A 427 1.85 15.22 3.99
C ALA A 427 2.27 14.96 2.53
N GLN A 428 2.76 15.99 1.84
CA GLN A 428 3.17 15.90 0.44
C GLN A 428 4.68 15.70 0.35
N VAL A 429 5.11 14.49 -0.01
CA VAL A 429 6.54 14.09 0.00
C VAL A 429 7.20 14.29 -1.36
N VAL A 430 6.47 14.06 -2.45
CA VAL A 430 6.96 14.23 -3.83
C VAL A 430 5.91 14.93 -4.66
N GLY A 431 6.29 15.96 -5.42
CA GLY A 431 5.40 16.61 -6.38
C GLY A 431 4.32 17.49 -5.75
N ALA A 432 3.28 17.81 -6.51
CA ALA A 432 2.23 18.75 -6.09
C ALA A 432 0.81 18.22 -6.33
N LYS A 433 -0.11 18.61 -5.45
CA LYS A 433 -1.54 18.31 -5.55
C LYS A 433 -2.39 19.57 -5.43
N TYR A 434 -3.43 19.69 -6.26
CA TYR A 434 -4.52 20.62 -6.01
C TYR A 434 -5.51 19.99 -5.05
N VAL A 435 -5.92 20.72 -4.02
CA VAL A 435 -6.91 20.28 -3.05
C VAL A 435 -7.99 21.35 -2.90
N ARG A 436 -9.26 20.95 -2.96
CA ARG A 436 -10.42 21.80 -2.67
C ARG A 436 -11.26 21.17 -1.57
N LEU A 437 -11.69 21.95 -0.59
CA LEU A 437 -12.52 21.51 0.53
C LEU A 437 -13.79 22.32 0.74
N TYR A 438 -14.84 21.66 1.23
CA TYR A 438 -16.14 22.23 1.57
C TYR A 438 -16.53 21.85 3.00
N SER A 439 -17.38 22.70 3.61
CA SER A 439 -17.80 22.50 5.01
C SER A 439 -18.64 21.23 5.15
N PRO A 440 -18.52 20.48 6.26
CA PRO A 440 -19.43 19.38 6.58
C PRO A 440 -20.90 19.83 6.59
N HIS A 441 -21.18 21.10 6.89
CA HIS A 441 -22.53 21.65 6.90
C HIS A 441 -23.16 21.79 5.52
N ASP A 442 -22.36 21.72 4.45
CA ASP A 442 -22.84 21.78 3.06
C ASP A 442 -23.16 20.38 2.50
N THR A 443 -23.12 19.33 3.34
CA THR A 443 -23.30 17.92 2.94
C THR A 443 -24.50 17.67 2.02
N GLU A 444 -25.67 18.25 2.33
CA GLU A 444 -26.88 18.06 1.51
C GLU A 444 -26.71 18.64 0.10
N ALA A 445 -26.13 19.84 -0.01
CA ALA A 445 -25.87 20.53 -1.28
C ALA A 445 -24.71 19.91 -2.08
N LEU A 446 -23.91 19.03 -1.46
CA LEU A 446 -22.86 18.26 -2.12
C LEU A 446 -23.36 16.92 -2.67
N CYS A 447 -24.66 16.63 -2.54
CA CYS A 447 -25.34 15.46 -3.11
C CYS A 447 -24.55 14.15 -2.90
N PRO A 448 -24.48 13.63 -1.66
CA PRO A 448 -23.81 12.37 -1.39
C PRO A 448 -24.42 11.24 -2.22
N ARG A 449 -23.59 10.30 -2.66
CA ARG A 449 -24.03 9.11 -3.38
C ARG A 449 -24.77 8.16 -2.44
N GLY A 450 -25.55 7.25 -3.02
CA GLY A 450 -26.26 6.21 -2.27
C GLY A 450 -25.43 4.93 -2.14
N GLU A 451 -26.11 3.79 -2.06
CA GLU A 451 -25.48 2.49 -2.30
C GLU A 451 -25.25 2.29 -3.82
N ASP A 452 -24.12 1.71 -4.19
CA ASP A 452 -23.86 1.32 -5.57
C ASP A 452 -24.58 0.01 -5.96
N ASP A 453 -24.43 -0.42 -7.21
CA ASP A 453 -25.05 -1.66 -7.74
C ASP A 453 -24.59 -2.94 -7.02
N GLN A 454 -23.49 -2.87 -6.26
CA GLN A 454 -22.94 -3.98 -5.46
C GLN A 454 -23.37 -3.90 -3.98
N GLY A 455 -24.16 -2.89 -3.60
CA GLY A 455 -24.59 -2.64 -2.22
C GLY A 455 -23.49 -2.04 -1.34
N ILE A 456 -22.46 -1.44 -1.94
CA ILE A 456 -21.41 -0.72 -1.22
C ILE A 456 -21.91 0.69 -0.90
N ASP A 457 -21.81 1.07 0.36
CA ASP A 457 -22.20 2.39 0.84
C ASP A 457 -21.23 3.47 0.32
N MET A 458 -21.73 4.39 -0.53
CA MET A 458 -20.98 5.51 -1.09
C MET A 458 -21.43 6.88 -0.55
N HIS A 459 -22.16 6.94 0.57
CA HIS A 459 -22.66 8.21 1.16
C HIS A 459 -21.55 9.15 1.63
N ASN A 460 -20.30 8.70 1.71
CA ASN A 460 -19.17 9.57 1.99
C ASN A 460 -18.60 10.24 0.72
N THR A 461 -19.09 9.93 -0.48
CA THR A 461 -18.60 10.44 -1.77
C THR A 461 -19.69 11.26 -2.47
N SER A 462 -19.32 12.37 -3.09
CA SER A 462 -20.23 13.29 -3.77
C SER A 462 -20.58 12.79 -5.17
N ALA A 463 -21.79 13.11 -5.63
CA ALA A 463 -22.19 12.93 -7.02
C ALA A 463 -21.60 14.00 -7.97
N PHE A 464 -21.00 15.08 -7.45
CA PHE A 464 -20.40 16.13 -8.26
C PHE A 464 -18.95 15.81 -8.65
N ASP A 465 -18.67 15.89 -9.96
CA ASP A 465 -17.32 15.85 -10.49
C ASP A 465 -16.74 17.26 -10.62
N VAL A 466 -15.85 17.62 -9.70
CA VAL A 466 -15.21 18.94 -9.66
C VAL A 466 -14.39 19.22 -10.93
N GLY A 467 -13.73 18.21 -11.49
CA GLY A 467 -12.89 18.35 -12.68
C GLY A 467 -13.72 18.67 -13.92
N VAL A 468 -14.85 18.00 -14.10
CA VAL A 468 -15.81 18.28 -15.18
C VAL A 468 -16.47 19.65 -15.00
N ILE A 469 -16.89 20.00 -13.78
CA ILE A 469 -17.57 21.27 -13.49
C ILE A 469 -16.67 22.49 -13.75
N GLU A 470 -15.37 22.38 -13.44
CA GLU A 470 -14.37 23.41 -13.72
C GLU A 470 -13.86 23.39 -15.17
N GLY A 471 -14.26 22.39 -15.97
CA GLY A 471 -13.88 22.25 -17.37
C GLY A 471 -12.45 21.76 -17.57
N TRP A 472 -11.88 21.06 -16.59
CA TRP A 472 -10.56 20.42 -16.70
C TRP A 472 -10.63 19.03 -17.32
N ASP A 473 -11.77 18.36 -17.17
CA ASP A 473 -12.03 17.03 -17.72
C ASP A 473 -13.31 17.06 -18.57
N GLU A 474 -13.40 16.11 -19.51
CA GLU A 474 -14.63 15.85 -20.25
C GLU A 474 -15.58 15.00 -19.39
N LEU A 475 -16.88 15.12 -19.64
CA LEU A 475 -17.88 14.27 -18.98
C LEU A 475 -17.65 12.81 -19.40
N PRO A 476 -17.57 11.84 -18.45
CA PRO A 476 -17.40 10.44 -18.79
C PRO A 476 -18.49 9.91 -19.74
N ASP A 477 -18.12 8.98 -20.61
CA ASP A 477 -19.04 8.35 -21.54
C ASP A 477 -20.17 7.63 -20.79
N GLY A 478 -21.42 7.93 -21.14
CA GLY A 478 -22.60 7.33 -20.52
C GLY A 478 -23.16 8.10 -19.32
N GLU A 479 -22.45 9.11 -18.80
CA GLU A 479 -22.99 9.99 -17.77
C GLU A 479 -23.83 11.14 -18.36
N GLU A 480 -24.88 11.53 -17.63
CA GLU A 480 -25.70 12.69 -17.98
C GLU A 480 -25.20 13.94 -17.26
N ALA A 481 -25.27 15.09 -17.95
CA ALA A 481 -24.96 16.37 -17.34
C ALA A 481 -25.91 16.65 -16.16
N ARG A 482 -25.36 17.14 -15.05
CA ARG A 482 -26.12 17.51 -13.86
C ARG A 482 -27.15 18.61 -14.16
N ASP A 483 -28.22 18.63 -13.35
CA ASP A 483 -29.25 19.65 -13.43
C ASP A 483 -28.65 21.06 -13.26
N ALA A 484 -29.10 22.01 -14.06
CA ALA A 484 -28.55 23.36 -14.08
C ALA A 484 -28.73 24.10 -12.75
N ILE A 485 -29.80 23.81 -12.01
CA ILE A 485 -30.08 24.43 -10.70
C ILE A 485 -29.12 23.86 -9.66
N GLU A 486 -28.95 22.54 -9.63
CA GLU A 486 -27.98 21.88 -8.73
C GLU A 486 -26.54 22.38 -8.99
N LEU A 487 -26.17 22.55 -10.27
CA LEU A 487 -24.86 23.09 -10.64
C LEU A 487 -24.67 24.54 -10.17
N GLU A 488 -25.70 25.38 -10.27
CA GLU A 488 -25.65 26.76 -9.78
C GLU A 488 -25.54 26.80 -8.25
N GLU A 489 -26.28 25.92 -7.56
CA GLU A 489 -26.19 25.75 -6.11
C GLU A 489 -24.78 25.32 -5.69
N PHE A 490 -24.22 24.28 -6.31
CA PHE A 490 -22.85 23.82 -6.06
C PHE A 490 -21.81 24.92 -6.28
N ARG A 491 -21.93 25.69 -7.37
CA ARG A 491 -21.03 26.82 -7.66
C ARG A 491 -21.14 27.97 -6.66
N SER A 492 -22.28 28.09 -5.98
CA SER A 492 -22.50 29.11 -4.94
C SER A 492 -21.92 28.72 -3.59
N LEU A 493 -21.58 27.44 -3.38
CA LEU A 493 -20.99 26.95 -2.14
C LEU A 493 -19.64 27.60 -1.87
N LYS A 494 -19.40 27.92 -0.60
CA LYS A 494 -18.10 28.40 -0.15
C LYS A 494 -17.13 27.23 -0.03
N TYR A 495 -15.96 27.36 -0.64
CA TYR A 495 -14.89 26.38 -0.54
C TYR A 495 -13.56 27.02 -0.16
N TRP A 496 -12.59 26.15 0.16
CA TRP A 496 -11.21 26.48 0.45
C TRP A 496 -10.31 25.64 -0.44
N GLU A 497 -9.20 26.19 -0.91
CA GLU A 497 -8.31 25.47 -1.82
C GLU A 497 -6.83 25.81 -1.60
N CYS A 498 -5.98 24.88 -2.03
CA CYS A 498 -4.54 25.08 -2.03
C CYS A 498 -3.89 24.26 -3.15
N ILE A 499 -2.69 24.68 -3.52
CA ILE A 499 -1.71 23.78 -4.14
C ILE A 499 -0.83 23.31 -2.99
N LEU A 500 -0.91 22.01 -2.69
CA LEU A 500 -0.09 21.36 -1.71
C LEU A 500 1.23 20.97 -2.36
N GLU A 501 2.30 21.66 -1.96
CA GLU A 501 3.64 21.50 -2.53
C GLU A 501 4.48 20.46 -1.79
N GLU A 502 5.56 19.99 -2.42
CA GLU A 502 6.55 19.13 -1.78
C GLU A 502 7.06 19.76 -0.47
N GLY A 503 6.94 19.03 0.65
CA GLY A 503 7.30 19.46 2.00
C GLY A 503 6.17 20.14 2.80
N ASP A 504 5.03 20.41 2.17
CA ASP A 504 3.84 20.94 2.85
C ASP A 504 3.00 19.82 3.49
N MET A 505 2.33 20.14 4.60
CA MET A 505 1.27 19.30 5.20
C MET A 505 -0.06 20.05 5.18
N LEU A 506 -1.12 19.39 4.72
CA LEU A 506 -2.48 19.92 4.82
C LEU A 506 -3.21 19.31 6.00
N TYR A 507 -3.76 20.15 6.88
CA TYR A 507 -4.72 19.73 7.89
C TYR A 507 -6.13 19.74 7.32
N ILE A 508 -6.78 18.56 7.36
CA ILE A 508 -8.17 18.33 6.96
C ILE A 508 -8.93 17.93 8.23
N PRO A 509 -9.84 18.78 8.75
CA PRO A 509 -10.63 18.42 9.90
C PRO A 509 -11.64 17.30 9.55
N ILE A 510 -11.99 16.48 10.54
CA ILE A 510 -12.96 15.40 10.37
C ILE A 510 -14.28 15.87 9.72
N GLY A 511 -14.79 15.06 8.78
CA GLY A 511 -16.04 15.31 8.07
C GLY A 511 -15.98 16.38 6.96
N TRP A 512 -14.82 17.02 6.74
CA TRP A 512 -14.67 17.97 5.64
C TRP A 512 -14.63 17.24 4.30
N TRP A 513 -15.49 17.71 3.39
CA TRP A 513 -15.53 17.24 2.02
C TRP A 513 -14.28 17.73 1.31
N HIS A 514 -13.53 16.85 0.64
CA HIS A 514 -12.30 17.22 -0.04
C HIS A 514 -12.13 16.51 -1.38
N TYR A 515 -11.75 17.28 -2.39
CA TYR A 515 -11.37 16.84 -3.74
C TYR A 515 -9.88 17.02 -3.90
N VAL A 516 -9.21 16.04 -4.51
CA VAL A 516 -7.76 16.04 -4.69
C VAL A 516 -7.41 15.68 -6.13
N ARG A 517 -6.54 16.48 -6.76
CA ARG A 517 -5.97 16.18 -8.09
C ARG A 517 -4.46 16.34 -8.09
N SER A 518 -3.74 15.31 -8.52
CA SER A 518 -2.28 15.39 -8.67
C SER A 518 -1.91 16.28 -9.85
N LEU A 519 -1.06 17.29 -9.62
CA LEU A 519 -0.59 18.20 -10.66
C LEU A 519 0.67 17.67 -11.34
N SER A 520 1.50 16.92 -10.63
CA SER A 520 2.69 16.23 -11.14
C SER A 520 2.68 14.76 -10.67
N VAL A 521 3.71 13.97 -11.02
CA VAL A 521 3.94 12.70 -10.31
C VAL A 521 3.98 13.01 -8.82
N SER A 522 3.18 12.29 -8.05
CA SER A 522 2.91 12.65 -6.66
C SER A 522 3.05 11.45 -5.73
N PHE A 523 3.70 11.67 -4.58
CA PHE A 523 3.70 10.75 -3.45
C PHE A 523 3.32 11.51 -2.18
N SER A 524 2.16 11.20 -1.61
CA SER A 524 1.64 11.78 -0.37
C SER A 524 1.44 10.70 0.71
N VAL A 525 1.42 11.11 1.97
CA VAL A 525 1.15 10.26 3.13
C VAL A 525 0.06 10.91 3.96
N SER A 526 -1.04 10.20 4.20
CA SER A 526 -2.10 10.66 5.11
C SER A 526 -1.92 10.05 6.49
N PHE A 527 -2.05 10.88 7.52
CA PHE A 527 -2.07 10.45 8.92
C PHE A 527 -3.46 10.71 9.49
N TRP A 528 -4.21 9.64 9.75
CA TRP A 528 -5.56 9.72 10.31
C TRP A 528 -5.54 9.49 11.82
N TRP A 529 -6.14 10.40 12.58
CA TRP A 529 -6.30 10.26 14.04
C TRP A 529 -7.65 10.82 14.51
N ASN A 530 -8.08 10.37 15.68
CA ASN A 530 -9.37 10.74 16.29
C ASN A 530 -9.31 10.83 17.82
N GLY A 531 -8.11 10.91 18.40
CA GLY A 531 -7.91 10.96 19.84
C GLY A 531 -6.44 11.17 20.20
N ASP A 532 -6.14 11.21 21.49
CA ASP A 532 -4.78 11.39 22.01
C ASP A 532 -4.02 10.07 22.19
N HIS A 533 -4.66 8.96 21.83
CA HIS A 533 -4.15 7.60 21.89
C HIS A 533 -3.92 7.08 23.32
N PHE A 534 -4.42 7.78 24.34
CA PHE A 534 -4.49 7.26 25.70
C PHE A 534 -5.72 6.37 25.84
N ILE A 535 -5.68 5.18 25.24
CA ILE A 535 -6.64 4.13 25.55
C ILE A 535 -6.38 3.70 26.99
N ALA A 536 -7.17 4.23 27.92
CA ALA A 536 -7.16 3.75 29.30
C ALA A 536 -7.35 2.24 29.26
N ASN A 537 -6.46 1.49 29.93
CA ASN A 537 -6.63 0.07 30.23
C ASN A 537 -7.86 -0.10 31.16
N ASN A 538 -9.05 0.17 30.65
CA ASN A 538 -10.27 -0.38 31.18
C ASN A 538 -10.19 -1.86 30.83
N GLY A 539 -9.98 -2.70 31.85
CA GLY A 539 -9.64 -4.11 31.74
C GLY A 539 -10.66 -4.99 31.00
N SER A 540 -10.75 -4.83 29.68
CA SER A 540 -11.40 -5.75 28.75
C SER A 540 -10.53 -6.04 27.52
N ALA A 541 -9.29 -5.55 27.45
CA ALA A 541 -8.33 -5.90 26.39
C ALA A 541 -7.69 -7.27 26.66
N ALA A 542 -8.49 -8.32 26.46
CA ALA A 542 -8.02 -9.68 26.26
C ALA A 542 -8.99 -10.42 25.33
N GLU A 543 -9.29 -9.84 24.18
CA GLU A 543 -9.86 -10.49 22.99
C GLU A 543 -9.86 -9.40 21.89
N ASP A 544 -9.70 -9.80 20.63
CA ASP A 544 -9.65 -8.93 19.42
C ASP A 544 -8.28 -8.31 19.04
N SER A 545 -7.22 -9.10 19.16
CA SER A 545 -6.15 -9.11 18.15
C SER A 545 -5.76 -10.56 17.84
N ALA A 546 -6.30 -11.09 16.74
CA ALA A 546 -5.97 -12.43 16.22
C ALA A 546 -6.12 -12.52 14.70
#